data_AF-A0A1A7XH64-F1
#
_entry.id   AF-A0A1A7XH64-F1
#
_cell.length_a   1.000
_cell.length_b   1.000
_cell.length_c   1.000
_cell.angle_alpha   90.00
_cell.angle_beta   90.00
_cell.angle_gamma   90.00
#
_symmetry.space_group_name_H-M   'P 1'
#
loop_
_entity.id
_entity.type
_entity.pdbx_description
1 polymer ?
#
loop_
_entity_poly.entity_id
_entity_poly.type
_entity_poly.pdbx_seq_one_letter_code
_entity_poly.pdbx_strand_id
1 'polypeptide(L)'
;GAVTKSECCCASTEYAYGEPCQPCPSQSSAEFLALCPSGIGITGGGIDINECALDPDICQNGVCENMLRTHKCTCNEGFEVDLSGKNCVDI
;
A
#
# COMPACT_ATOMS: atom_id res chain seq x y z
N GLY A 1 14.50 2.08 -7.60
CA GLY A 1 14.01 3.46 -7.81
C GLY A 1 13.70 4.04 -6.45
N ALA A 2 13.93 5.33 -6.22
CA ALA A 2 13.53 5.96 -4.96
C ALA A 2 12.01 6.09 -4.94
N VAL A 3 11.36 5.43 -3.97
CA VAL A 3 9.93 5.61 -3.66
C VAL A 3 9.73 7.04 -3.14
N THR A 4 8.62 7.70 -3.48
CA THR A 4 8.29 9.02 -2.91
C THR A 4 7.47 8.91 -1.61
N LYS A 5 7.47 9.97 -0.80
CA LYS A 5 6.65 10.04 0.43
C LYS A 5 5.17 9.79 0.15
N SER A 6 4.65 10.30 -0.97
CA SER A 6 3.28 10.06 -1.38
C SER A 6 3.03 8.62 -1.80
N GLU A 7 3.93 7.97 -2.53
CA GLU A 7 3.76 6.56 -2.88
C GLU A 7 3.75 5.68 -1.62
N CYS A 8 4.64 5.96 -0.66
CA CYS A 8 4.67 5.22 0.60
C CYS A 8 3.43 5.49 1.47
N CYS A 9 3.16 6.75 1.81
CA CYS A 9 2.12 7.07 2.78
C CYS A 9 0.70 7.03 2.22
N CYS A 10 0.51 7.22 0.91
CA CYS A 10 -0.80 7.05 0.30
C CYS A 10 -1.08 5.58 -0.04
N ALA A 11 -0.09 4.67 -0.04
CA ALA A 11 -0.33 3.23 -0.12
C ALA A 11 -0.91 2.69 1.19
N SER A 12 -0.29 3.02 2.33
CA SER A 12 -0.79 2.68 3.66
C SER A 12 -0.31 3.67 4.70
N THR A 13 -1.19 4.06 5.63
CA THR A 13 -0.82 4.89 6.78
C THR A 13 0.00 4.14 7.82
N GLU A 14 0.08 2.81 7.71
CA GLU A 14 0.90 1.96 8.57
C GLU A 14 2.39 1.96 8.16
N TYR A 15 2.71 2.50 6.98
CA TYR A 15 4.08 2.61 6.52
C TYR A 15 4.80 3.82 7.13
N ALA A 16 6.11 3.86 6.88
CA ALA A 16 6.99 4.93 7.31
C ALA A 16 7.98 5.26 6.19
N TYR A 17 8.34 6.54 6.07
CA TYR A 17 9.12 7.07 4.95
C TYR A 17 10.26 7.99 5.43
N GLY A 18 11.40 7.92 4.75
CA GLY A 18 12.55 8.81 4.94
C GLY A 18 13.68 8.22 5.77
N GLU A 19 14.73 9.01 5.99
CA GLU A 19 15.86 8.68 6.86
C GLU A 19 16.15 9.88 7.79
N PRO A 20 15.88 9.78 9.11
CA PRO A 20 15.32 8.63 9.82
C PRO A 20 13.88 8.30 9.39
N CYS A 21 13.50 7.04 9.52
CA CYS A 21 12.18 6.55 9.13
C CYS A 21 11.09 7.22 9.98
N GLN A 22 10.23 8.03 9.34
CA GLN A 22 9.13 8.71 10.01
C GLN A 22 7.79 8.07 9.65
N PRO A 23 6.91 7.80 10.62
CA PRO A 23 5.61 7.21 10.35
C PRO A 23 4.77 8.11 9.44
N CYS A 24 3.96 7.49 8.61
CA CYS A 24 3.05 8.21 7.75
C CYS A 24 1.93 8.90 8.55
N PRO A 25 1.42 10.05 8.06
CA PRO A 25 0.36 10.78 8.74
C PRO A 25 -0.92 9.94 8.78
N SER A 26 -1.67 10.06 9.88
CA SER A 26 -2.95 9.38 10.06
C SER A 26 -3.96 9.79 8.98
N GLN A 27 -4.78 8.85 8.50
CA GLN A 27 -5.73 9.08 7.40
C GLN A 27 -6.67 10.29 7.61
N SER A 28 -7.02 10.59 8.86
CA SER A 28 -7.89 11.72 9.23
C SER A 28 -7.15 13.04 9.45
N SER A 29 -5.82 13.06 9.33
CA SER A 29 -5.01 14.25 9.53
C SER A 29 -5.00 15.15 8.30
N ALA A 30 -4.92 16.46 8.52
CA ALA A 30 -4.74 17.44 7.44
C ALA A 30 -3.46 17.17 6.63
N GLU A 31 -2.42 16.64 7.26
CA GLU A 31 -1.19 16.22 6.57
C GLU A 31 -1.44 15.10 5.57
N PHE A 32 -2.28 14.11 5.92
CA PHE A 32 -2.62 13.03 5.01
C PHE A 32 -3.44 13.55 3.83
N LEU A 33 -4.44 14.41 4.06
CA LEU A 33 -5.21 15.03 2.97
C LEU A 33 -4.34 15.89 2.05
N ALA A 34 -3.35 16.60 2.60
CA ALA A 34 -2.42 17.39 1.81
C ALA A 34 -1.45 16.52 0.97
N LEU A 35 -1.04 15.38 1.51
CA LEU A 35 -0.14 14.44 0.83
C LEU A 35 -0.87 13.56 -0.20
N CYS A 36 -2.10 13.15 0.13
CA CYS A 36 -2.95 12.20 -0.58
C CYS A 36 -4.33 12.83 -0.87
N PRO A 37 -4.41 13.91 -1.67
CA PRO A 37 -5.67 14.60 -1.98
C PRO A 37 -6.71 13.70 -2.66
N SER A 38 -6.27 12.64 -3.34
CA SER A 38 -7.13 11.65 -3.99
C SER A 38 -7.47 10.44 -3.11
N GLY A 39 -6.95 10.38 -1.89
CA GLY A 39 -7.12 9.27 -0.95
C GLY A 39 -6.05 8.18 -1.04
N ILE A 40 -6.30 7.06 -0.37
CA ILE A 40 -5.43 5.87 -0.37
C ILE A 40 -5.41 5.23 -1.77
N GLY A 41 -4.25 4.68 -2.16
CA GLY A 41 -4.03 4.00 -3.43
C GLY A 41 -3.74 4.92 -4.62
N ILE A 42 -3.65 6.24 -4.39
CA ILE A 42 -3.31 7.22 -5.42
C ILE A 42 -2.25 8.19 -4.88
N THR A 43 -1.24 8.46 -5.68
CA THR A 43 -0.24 9.51 -5.42
C THR A 43 -0.89 10.89 -5.41
N GLY A 44 -0.20 11.89 -4.84
CA GLY A 44 -0.66 13.29 -4.89
C GLY A 44 -0.85 13.85 -6.30
N GLY A 45 -0.28 13.21 -7.32
CA GLY A 45 -0.43 13.56 -8.74
C GLY A 45 -1.60 12.89 -9.46
N GLY A 46 -2.41 12.08 -8.77
CA GLY A 46 -3.53 11.36 -9.40
C GLY A 46 -3.12 10.06 -10.12
N ILE A 47 -1.90 9.59 -9.90
CA ILE A 47 -1.39 8.33 -10.48
C ILE A 47 -1.58 7.21 -9.46
N ASP A 48 -2.05 6.06 -9.94
CA ASP A 48 -2.15 4.82 -9.18
C ASP A 48 -0.82 4.42 -8.55
N ILE A 49 -0.86 3.98 -7.29
CA ILE A 49 0.34 3.53 -6.59
C ILE A 49 0.46 2.03 -6.77
N ASN A 50 1.59 1.59 -7.32
CA ASN A 50 1.88 0.18 -7.41
C ASN A 50 2.45 -0.35 -6.09
N GLU A 51 1.58 -0.85 -5.22
CA GLU A 51 2.01 -1.37 -3.91
C GLU A 51 2.91 -2.61 -4.05
N CYS A 52 2.73 -3.41 -5.11
CA CYS A 52 3.58 -4.56 -5.41
C CYS A 52 5.03 -4.18 -5.75
N ALA A 53 5.23 -2.98 -6.33
CA ALA A 53 6.57 -2.45 -6.59
C ALA A 53 7.15 -1.73 -5.38
N LEU A 54 6.29 -1.23 -4.49
CA LEU A 54 6.66 -0.53 -3.26
C LEU A 54 7.15 -1.50 -2.20
N ASP A 55 6.39 -2.58 -2.01
CA ASP A 55 6.69 -3.64 -1.05
C ASP A 55 6.47 -5.01 -1.73
N PRO A 56 7.55 -5.65 -2.24
CA PRO A 56 7.43 -6.92 -2.94
C PRO A 56 6.98 -8.07 -2.02
N ASP A 57 7.08 -7.89 -0.70
CA ASP A 57 6.66 -8.88 0.31
C ASP A 57 5.24 -8.63 0.85
N ILE A 58 4.51 -7.65 0.30
CA ILE A 58 3.18 -7.24 0.78
C ILE A 58 2.16 -8.40 0.78
N CYS A 59 2.32 -9.34 -0.15
CA CYS A 59 1.50 -10.55 -0.24
C CYS A 59 2.31 -11.76 0.21
N GLN A 60 2.48 -11.93 1.52
CA GLN A 60 3.17 -13.10 2.07
C GLN A 60 2.43 -14.39 1.66
N ASN A 61 3.13 -15.40 1.12
CA ASN A 61 2.56 -16.65 0.58
C ASN A 61 1.62 -16.47 -0.62
N GLY A 62 1.74 -15.38 -1.38
CA GLY A 62 0.99 -15.16 -2.61
C GLY A 62 1.75 -14.35 -3.66
N VAL A 63 1.02 -13.96 -4.70
CA VAL A 63 1.48 -13.06 -5.76
C VAL A 63 0.67 -11.77 -5.68
N CYS A 64 1.38 -10.64 -5.61
CA CYS A 64 0.75 -9.33 -5.62
C CYS A 64 0.35 -8.92 -7.05
N GLU A 65 -0.90 -8.50 -7.22
CA GLU A 65 -1.42 -7.94 -8.46
C GLU A 65 -1.90 -6.51 -8.20
N ASN A 66 -1.24 -5.55 -8.87
CA ASN A 66 -1.62 -4.15 -8.78
C ASN A 66 -2.97 -3.91 -9.46
N MET A 67 -3.89 -3.21 -8.78
CA MET A 67 -5.17 -2.77 -9.32
C MET A 67 -5.34 -1.27 -9.13
N LEU A 68 -6.32 -0.68 -9.81
CA LEU A 68 -6.57 0.75 -9.66
C LEU A 68 -7.05 1.07 -8.23
N ARG A 69 -6.31 1.93 -7.52
CA ARG A 69 -6.52 2.35 -6.12
C ARG A 69 -6.28 1.30 -5.06
N THR A 70 -5.78 0.12 -5.42
CA THR A 70 -5.56 -0.98 -4.47
C THR A 70 -4.74 -2.07 -5.13
N HIS A 71 -4.15 -2.96 -4.35
CA HIS A 71 -3.67 -4.24 -4.83
C HIS A 71 -4.63 -5.37 -4.43
N LYS A 72 -4.45 -6.52 -5.07
CA LYS A 72 -5.02 -7.81 -4.67
C LYS A 72 -3.89 -8.81 -4.50
N CYS A 73 -3.96 -9.63 -3.45
CA CYS A 73 -3.10 -10.80 -3.33
C CYS A 73 -3.78 -12.03 -3.93
N THR A 74 -3.06 -12.75 -4.77
CA THR A 74 -3.46 -14.07 -5.26
C THR A 74 -2.64 -15.12 -4.53
N CYS A 75 -3.27 -15.81 -3.59
CA CYS A 75 -2.62 -16.75 -2.68
C CYS A 75 -2.24 -18.06 -3.36
N ASN A 76 -1.15 -18.68 -2.89
CA ASN A 76 -0.73 -20.00 -3.33
C ASN A 76 -1.68 -21.09 -2.81
N GLU A 77 -1.58 -22.30 -3.36
CA GLU A 77 -2.36 -23.46 -2.90
C GLU A 77 -2.14 -23.71 -1.41
N GLY A 78 -3.24 -23.86 -0.65
CA GLY A 78 -3.23 -23.99 0.81
C GLY A 78 -3.41 -22.68 1.58
N PHE A 79 -3.59 -21.54 0.89
CA PHE A 79 -3.86 -20.24 1.51
C PHE A 79 -5.09 -19.57 0.87
N GLU A 80 -5.86 -18.82 1.65
CA GLU A 80 -6.95 -17.96 1.15
C GLU A 80 -6.70 -16.49 1.45
N VAL A 81 -7.39 -15.62 0.71
CA VAL A 81 -7.34 -14.18 0.99
C VAL A 81 -8.20 -13.83 2.21
N ASP A 82 -7.67 -13.02 3.12
CA ASP A 82 -8.45 -12.45 4.22
C ASP A 82 -9.62 -11.58 3.69
N LEU A 83 -10.57 -11.21 4.57
CA LEU A 83 -11.66 -10.27 4.29
C LEU A 83 -11.18 -8.96 3.63
N SER A 84 -9.94 -8.55 3.90
CA SER A 84 -9.31 -7.37 3.31
C SER A 84 -8.87 -7.57 1.84
N GLY A 85 -8.74 -8.82 1.36
CA GLY A 85 -8.25 -9.16 0.02
C GLY A 85 -6.75 -8.94 -0.20
N LYS A 86 -6.02 -8.62 0.87
CA LYS A 86 -4.63 -8.10 0.85
C LYS A 86 -3.63 -8.95 1.62
N ASN A 87 -4.08 -10.01 2.29
CA ASN A 87 -3.23 -10.92 3.04
C ASN A 87 -3.65 -12.36 2.74
N CYS A 88 -2.67 -13.25 2.62
CA CYS A 88 -2.93 -14.68 2.47
C CYS A 88 -2.80 -15.37 3.81
N VAL A 89 -3.89 -15.98 4.27
CA VAL A 89 -3.99 -16.72 5.52
C VAL A 89 -4.11 -18.21 5.22
N ASP A 90 -3.53 -19.04 6.08
CA ASP A 90 -3.63 -20.50 6.00
C ASP A 90 -5.09 -20.95 6.22
N ILE A 91 -5.52 -22.00 5.50
CA ILE A 91 -6.90 -22.53 5.53
C ILE A 91 -7.10 -23.69 6.52
#